data_AF-A0A6C0C8N3-F1
#
_entry.id   AF-A0A6C0C8N3-F1
#
_cell.length_a   1.000
_cell.length_b   1.000
_cell.length_c   1.000
_cell.angle_alpha   90.00
_cell.angle_beta   90.00
_cell.angle_gamma   90.00
#
_symmetry.space_group_name_H-M   'P 1'
#
loop_
_entity.id
_entity.type
_entity.pdbx_description
1 polymer ?
#
loop_
_entity_poly.entity_id
_entity_poly.type
_entity_poly.pdbx_seq_one_letter_code
_entity_poly.pdbx_strand_id
1 'polypeptide(L)'
;MMLIYDDIFKKISEYQTDNEKIQLSMASHRTDKLKHIFIYRNKIKINLIYRLPYFDNFENVEIFDDNYRTLPTMSKYVHYFATSRFIPSNVTHLTFSDNFDEPVNDIIPLKVTHLTFGRYFGEFNNRPINKLPPAITHLTFGRYFNSPVELHHNITHLTFGACFDRLIELTSSITHLTLGLWFDKPDIVFPQSLTHLIYFEGFDKVKTFNQKISDNVIIIKKSII
;
A
#
# COMPACT_ATOMS: atom_id res chain seq x y z
N MET A 1 -22.76 24.72 22.16
CA MET A 1 -21.54 25.26 22.79
C MET A 1 -20.71 24.07 23.23
N MET A 2 -19.63 23.74 22.48
CA MET A 2 -18.67 22.73 22.95
C MET A 2 -18.09 23.23 24.26
N LEU A 3 -18.07 22.38 25.29
CA LEU A 3 -17.41 22.74 26.55
C LEU A 3 -15.90 22.76 26.29
N ILE A 4 -15.16 23.65 26.95
CA ILE A 4 -13.69 23.78 26.86
C ILE A 4 -12.97 22.42 27.00
N TYR A 5 -13.60 21.45 27.67
CA TYR A 5 -13.10 20.08 27.84
C TYR A 5 -13.04 19.25 26.55
N ASP A 6 -13.97 19.42 25.61
CA ASP A 6 -14.07 18.56 24.40
C ASP A 6 -12.88 18.78 23.46
N ASP A 7 -12.44 20.03 23.31
CA ASP A 7 -11.27 20.40 22.50
C ASP A 7 -9.97 19.84 23.09
N ILE A 8 -9.86 19.84 24.43
CA ILE A 8 -8.72 19.26 25.14
C ILE A 8 -8.68 17.75 24.91
N PHE A 9 -9.80 17.04 25.09
CA PHE A 9 -9.86 15.60 24.85
C PHE A 9 -9.58 15.24 23.39
N LYS A 10 -10.09 16.04 22.44
CA LYS A 10 -9.77 15.86 21.02
C LYS A 10 -8.27 15.96 20.79
N LYS A 11 -7.59 16.97 21.36
CA LYS A 11 -6.14 17.14 21.22
C LYS A 11 -5.35 16.01 21.87
N ILE A 12 -5.75 15.56 23.06
CA ILE A 12 -5.14 14.40 23.73
C ILE A 12 -5.30 13.14 22.89
N SER A 13 -6.47 12.94 22.28
CA SER A 13 -6.76 11.76 21.46
C SER A 13 -5.87 11.63 20.22
N GLU A 14 -5.22 12.71 19.78
CA GLU A 14 -4.23 12.64 18.70
C GLU A 14 -3.02 11.79 19.06
N TYR A 15 -2.72 11.66 20.36
CA TYR A 15 -1.60 10.88 20.89
C TYR A 15 -2.03 9.52 21.45
N GLN A 16 -3.31 9.15 21.30
CA GLN A 16 -3.85 7.88 21.81
C GLN A 16 -4.10 6.89 20.68
N THR A 17 -3.93 5.61 21.00
CA THR A 17 -4.42 4.50 20.19
C THR A 17 -5.95 4.46 20.19
N ASP A 18 -6.52 3.84 19.17
CA ASP A 18 -7.98 3.68 19.10
C ASP A 18 -8.55 2.84 20.25
N ASN A 19 -7.77 1.86 20.74
CA ASN A 19 -8.17 1.08 21.90
C ASN A 19 -8.26 1.97 23.15
N GLU A 20 -7.26 2.81 23.42
CA GLU A 20 -7.29 3.74 24.55
C GLU A 20 -8.45 4.73 24.46
N LYS A 21 -8.76 5.24 23.27
CA LYS A 21 -9.93 6.10 23.03
C LYS A 21 -11.23 5.39 23.37
N ILE A 22 -11.37 4.12 22.96
CA ILE A 22 -12.54 3.29 23.27
C ILE A 22 -12.63 3.09 24.79
N GLN A 23 -11.55 2.68 25.45
CA GLN A 23 -11.52 2.51 26.92
C GLN A 23 -11.92 3.78 27.67
N LEU A 24 -11.39 4.94 27.25
CA LEU A 24 -11.75 6.24 27.82
C LEU A 24 -13.24 6.55 27.65
N SER A 25 -13.79 6.28 26.46
CA SER A 25 -15.22 6.50 26.19
C SER A 25 -16.12 5.58 27.02
N MET A 26 -15.68 4.37 27.36
CA MET A 26 -16.46 3.43 28.17
C MET A 26 -16.44 3.75 29.67
N ALA A 27 -15.55 4.62 30.14
CA ALA A 27 -15.33 4.83 31.57
C ALA A 27 -16.51 5.51 32.30
N SER A 28 -17.31 6.33 31.62
CA SER A 28 -18.44 7.04 32.23
C SER A 28 -19.42 7.57 31.19
N HIS A 29 -20.65 7.88 31.60
CA HIS A 29 -21.61 8.59 30.72
C HIS A 29 -21.09 9.95 30.22
N ARG A 30 -20.22 10.63 30.97
CA ARG A 30 -19.62 11.90 30.54
C ARG A 30 -18.65 11.66 29.39
N THR A 31 -17.76 10.67 29.54
CA THR A 31 -16.72 10.36 28.55
C THR A 31 -17.27 9.54 27.37
N ASP A 32 -18.44 8.91 27.50
CA ASP A 32 -19.11 8.20 26.41
C ASP A 32 -19.36 9.09 25.20
N LYS A 33 -19.64 10.38 25.41
CA LYS A 33 -19.84 11.35 24.33
C LYS A 33 -18.59 11.56 23.47
N LEU A 34 -17.40 11.30 24.01
CA LEU A 34 -16.12 11.52 23.31
C LEU A 34 -15.95 10.59 22.10
N LYS A 35 -16.63 9.43 22.05
CA LYS A 35 -16.61 8.54 20.86
C LYS A 35 -17.10 9.22 19.58
N HIS A 36 -17.96 10.23 19.72
CA HIS A 36 -18.44 11.04 18.59
C HIS A 36 -17.48 12.14 18.16
N ILE A 37 -16.44 12.42 18.95
CA ILE A 37 -15.45 13.47 18.69
C ILE A 37 -14.12 12.86 18.23
N PHE A 38 -13.78 11.69 18.74
CA PHE A 38 -12.54 10.99 18.42
C PHE A 38 -12.51 10.50 16.98
N ILE A 39 -11.33 10.63 16.36
CA ILE A 39 -11.02 10.06 15.04
C ILE A 39 -10.29 8.74 15.25
N TYR A 40 -10.77 7.68 14.61
CA TYR A 40 -10.22 6.33 14.69
C TYR A 40 -9.38 6.04 13.44
N ARG A 41 -8.12 5.64 13.63
CA ARG A 41 -7.11 5.56 12.56
C ARG A 41 -6.64 4.14 12.25
N ASN A 42 -6.93 3.18 13.13
CA ASN A 42 -6.64 1.78 12.88
C ASN A 42 -7.52 1.26 11.75
N LYS A 43 -6.95 0.39 10.90
CA LYS A 43 -7.70 -0.26 9.84
C LYS A 43 -8.82 -1.11 10.43
N ILE A 44 -10.06 -0.87 9.99
CA ILE A 44 -11.23 -1.64 10.42
C ILE A 44 -12.12 -2.02 9.24
N LYS A 45 -12.75 -3.19 9.34
CA LYS A 45 -13.71 -3.65 8.34
C LYS A 45 -15.01 -2.84 8.45
N ILE A 46 -15.51 -2.35 7.33
CA ILE A 46 -16.69 -1.48 7.32
C ILE A 46 -17.94 -2.15 7.91
N ASN A 47 -18.09 -3.46 7.71
CA ASN A 47 -19.21 -4.25 8.25
C ASN A 47 -19.23 -4.35 9.78
N LEU A 48 -18.12 -4.03 10.46
CA LEU A 48 -18.06 -3.98 11.93
C LEU A 48 -18.52 -2.62 12.47
N ILE A 49 -18.52 -1.57 11.64
CA ILE A 49 -18.74 -0.19 12.09
C ILE A 49 -19.97 0.47 11.50
N TYR A 50 -20.58 -0.07 10.44
CA TYR A 50 -21.66 0.61 9.69
C TYR A 50 -22.92 0.96 10.51
N ARG A 51 -23.12 0.34 11.68
CA ARG A 51 -24.23 0.66 12.60
C ARG A 51 -23.82 1.56 13.76
N LEU A 52 -22.54 1.93 13.87
CA LEU A 52 -22.07 2.77 14.96
C LEU A 52 -22.55 4.22 14.74
N PRO A 53 -23.04 4.90 15.79
CA PRO A 53 -23.52 6.27 15.67
C PRO A 53 -22.39 7.31 15.48
N TYR A 54 -21.14 6.85 15.44
CA TYR A 54 -19.93 7.63 15.11
C TYR A 54 -19.19 7.03 13.90
N PHE A 55 -19.93 6.35 13.02
CA PHE A 55 -19.42 5.71 11.80
C PHE A 55 -18.54 6.64 10.96
N ASP A 56 -18.88 7.93 10.88
CA ASP A 56 -18.14 8.91 10.08
C ASP A 56 -16.72 9.21 10.56
N ASN A 57 -16.37 8.81 11.79
CA ASN A 57 -15.10 9.16 12.42
C ASN A 57 -13.95 8.18 12.12
N PHE A 58 -14.17 7.19 11.27
CA PHE A 58 -13.16 6.19 10.90
C PHE A 58 -12.38 6.63 9.65
N GLU A 59 -11.07 6.75 9.78
CA GLU A 59 -10.17 7.23 8.73
C GLU A 59 -9.64 6.10 7.82
N ASN A 60 -9.54 4.88 8.35
CA ASN A 60 -8.95 3.72 7.68
C ASN A 60 -9.92 2.54 7.66
N VAL A 61 -10.49 2.25 6.49
CA VAL A 61 -11.53 1.24 6.30
C VAL A 61 -11.18 0.20 5.25
N GLU A 62 -11.64 -1.02 5.49
CA GLU A 62 -11.58 -2.14 4.54
C GLU A 62 -12.99 -2.49 4.06
N ILE A 63 -13.16 -2.50 2.72
CA ILE A 63 -14.39 -2.86 2.03
C ILE A 63 -14.20 -4.18 1.27
N PHE A 64 -15.26 -4.99 1.15
CA PHE A 64 -15.21 -6.34 0.58
C PHE A 64 -16.07 -6.52 -0.67
N ASP A 65 -17.04 -5.64 -0.88
CA ASP A 65 -17.91 -5.62 -2.04
C ASP A 65 -18.25 -4.18 -2.42
N ASP A 66 -18.96 -4.04 -3.52
CA ASP A 66 -19.53 -2.80 -4.04
C ASP A 66 -20.88 -2.43 -3.40
N ASN A 67 -21.39 -3.24 -2.45
CA ASN A 67 -22.68 -2.98 -1.81
C ASN A 67 -22.63 -1.82 -0.81
N TYR A 68 -21.44 -1.39 -0.38
CA TYR A 68 -21.28 -0.26 0.52
C TYR A 68 -21.39 1.07 -0.23
N ARG A 69 -22.62 1.58 -0.35
CA ARG A 69 -22.89 2.90 -0.95
C ARG A 69 -22.34 4.08 -0.16
N THR A 70 -22.07 3.89 1.14
CA THR A 70 -21.63 4.95 2.04
C THR A 70 -20.34 4.56 2.74
N LEU A 71 -19.30 5.36 2.53
CA LEU A 71 -18.05 5.33 3.30
C LEU A 71 -18.14 6.34 4.45
N PRO A 72 -17.42 6.13 5.57
CA PRO A 72 -17.27 7.18 6.58
C PRO A 72 -16.80 8.48 5.97
N THR A 73 -17.37 9.60 6.40
CA THR A 73 -17.00 10.93 5.91
C THR A 73 -15.50 11.23 6.09
N MET A 74 -14.87 10.74 7.16
CA MET A 74 -13.43 10.93 7.42
C MET A 74 -12.52 9.90 6.71
N SER A 75 -13.06 9.01 5.88
CA SER A 75 -12.27 7.98 5.20
C SER A 75 -11.17 8.61 4.35
N LYS A 76 -9.91 8.31 4.67
CA LYS A 76 -8.75 8.65 3.84
C LYS A 76 -8.13 7.42 3.22
N TYR A 77 -8.13 6.31 3.94
CA TYR A 77 -7.57 5.04 3.50
C TYR A 77 -8.68 4.03 3.31
N VAL A 78 -9.01 3.78 2.04
CA VAL A 78 -10.00 2.77 1.63
C VAL A 78 -9.25 1.60 1.02
N HIS A 79 -9.24 0.48 1.74
CA HIS A 79 -8.63 -0.78 1.35
C HIS A 79 -9.66 -1.69 0.66
N TYR A 80 -9.28 -2.27 -0.48
CA TYR A 80 -10.10 -3.23 -1.21
C TYR A 80 -9.27 -4.42 -1.69
N PHE A 81 -9.83 -5.61 -1.51
CA PHE A 81 -9.28 -6.86 -2.03
C PHE A 81 -10.06 -7.27 -3.28
N ALA A 82 -9.41 -7.20 -4.44
CA ALA A 82 -10.04 -7.44 -5.72
C ALA A 82 -9.87 -8.90 -6.18
N THR A 83 -10.98 -9.57 -6.40
CA THR A 83 -11.08 -10.88 -7.07
C THR A 83 -11.66 -10.77 -8.48
N SER A 84 -12.10 -9.58 -8.88
CA SER A 84 -12.70 -9.29 -10.19
C SER A 84 -12.26 -7.92 -10.71
N ARG A 85 -12.67 -7.59 -11.94
CA ARG A 85 -12.39 -6.29 -12.58
C ARG A 85 -13.25 -5.13 -12.08
N PHE A 86 -14.25 -5.39 -11.25
CA PHE A 86 -15.13 -4.35 -10.70
C PHE A 86 -14.54 -3.78 -9.42
N ILE A 87 -13.80 -2.67 -9.56
CA ILE A 87 -13.12 -2.01 -8.44
C ILE A 87 -13.83 -0.68 -8.14
N PRO A 88 -14.26 -0.43 -6.89
CA PRO A 88 -14.88 0.84 -6.52
C PRO A 88 -13.94 2.04 -6.72
N SER A 89 -14.47 3.16 -7.23
CA SER A 89 -13.67 4.34 -7.61
C SER A 89 -13.02 5.08 -6.43
N ASN A 90 -13.49 4.84 -5.21
CA ASN A 90 -13.00 5.48 -3.98
C ASN A 90 -11.84 4.71 -3.32
N VAL A 91 -11.40 3.60 -3.90
CA VAL A 91 -10.29 2.80 -3.38
C VAL A 91 -8.98 3.58 -3.47
N THR A 92 -8.20 3.53 -2.41
CA THR A 92 -6.85 4.12 -2.33
C THR A 92 -5.77 3.06 -2.18
N HIS A 93 -6.11 1.92 -1.55
CA HIS A 93 -5.22 0.79 -1.32
C HIS A 93 -5.86 -0.44 -1.96
N LEU A 94 -5.28 -0.90 -3.06
CA LEU A 94 -5.80 -2.01 -3.85
C LEU A 94 -4.86 -3.21 -3.76
N THR A 95 -5.42 -4.36 -3.38
CA THR A 95 -4.73 -5.63 -3.42
C THR A 95 -5.49 -6.59 -4.33
N PHE A 96 -4.85 -7.12 -5.36
CA PHE A 96 -5.41 -8.19 -6.18
C PHE A 96 -5.21 -9.55 -5.51
N SER A 97 -6.21 -10.44 -5.64
CA SER A 97 -6.12 -11.81 -5.16
C SER A 97 -5.00 -12.60 -5.84
N ASP A 98 -4.48 -13.63 -5.16
CA ASP A 98 -3.35 -14.42 -5.66
C ASP A 98 -3.55 -14.99 -7.07
N ASN A 99 -4.78 -15.37 -7.42
CA ASN A 99 -5.14 -15.97 -8.71
C ASN A 99 -5.63 -14.96 -9.75
N PHE A 100 -5.62 -13.66 -9.43
CA PHE A 100 -6.04 -12.63 -10.40
C PHE A 100 -4.95 -12.47 -11.46
N ASP A 101 -5.24 -12.87 -12.69
CA ASP A 101 -4.33 -12.76 -13.84
C ASP A 101 -5.02 -12.07 -15.04
N GLU A 102 -6.02 -11.23 -14.78
CA GLU A 102 -6.73 -10.50 -15.84
C GLU A 102 -6.02 -9.19 -16.23
N PRO A 103 -6.33 -8.59 -17.40
CA PRO A 103 -5.74 -7.29 -17.81
C PRO A 103 -6.11 -6.15 -16.86
N VAL A 104 -5.09 -5.37 -16.45
CA VAL A 104 -5.24 -4.34 -15.40
C VAL A 104 -5.17 -2.88 -15.89
N ASN A 105 -4.71 -2.65 -17.12
CA ASN A 105 -4.37 -1.30 -17.64
C ASN A 105 -5.52 -0.28 -17.60
N ASP A 106 -6.78 -0.71 -17.54
CA ASP A 106 -7.94 0.19 -17.55
C ASP A 106 -8.92 -0.05 -16.39
N ILE A 107 -8.55 -0.85 -15.38
CA ILE A 107 -9.45 -1.18 -14.25
C ILE A 107 -9.03 -0.56 -12.93
N ILE A 108 -7.78 -0.10 -12.80
CA ILE A 108 -7.26 0.44 -11.54
C ILE A 108 -7.78 1.89 -11.39
N PRO A 109 -8.52 2.22 -10.31
CA PRO A 109 -9.02 3.58 -10.11
C PRO A 109 -7.93 4.63 -9.96
N LEU A 110 -8.22 5.86 -10.39
CA LEU A 110 -7.26 6.99 -10.37
C LEU A 110 -6.79 7.40 -8.98
N LYS A 111 -7.55 7.08 -7.92
CA LYS A 111 -7.22 7.41 -6.53
C LYS A 111 -6.31 6.39 -5.84
N VAL A 112 -5.99 5.26 -6.50
CA VAL A 112 -5.14 4.23 -5.92
C VAL A 112 -3.73 4.78 -5.74
N THR A 113 -3.26 4.79 -4.49
CA THR A 113 -1.90 5.20 -4.11
C THR A 113 -1.02 4.02 -3.77
N HIS A 114 -1.61 2.91 -3.32
CA HIS A 114 -0.93 1.66 -2.98
C HIS A 114 -1.54 0.52 -3.78
N LEU A 115 -0.71 -0.16 -4.56
CA LEU A 115 -1.13 -1.26 -5.43
C LEU A 115 -0.29 -2.51 -5.16
N THR A 116 -0.95 -3.62 -4.88
CA THR A 116 -0.33 -4.94 -4.70
C THR A 116 -0.97 -5.95 -5.63
N PHE A 117 -0.16 -6.62 -6.45
CA PHE A 117 -0.59 -7.74 -7.28
C PHE A 117 -0.48 -9.07 -6.56
N GLY A 118 -1.42 -9.98 -6.84
CA GLY A 118 -1.44 -11.33 -6.30
C GLY A 118 -0.30 -12.20 -6.81
N ARG A 119 -0.01 -13.30 -6.10
CA ARG A 119 1.13 -14.19 -6.35
C ARG A 119 1.33 -14.59 -7.83
N TYR A 120 0.26 -15.04 -8.50
CA TYR A 120 0.30 -15.62 -9.85
C TYR A 120 0.05 -14.59 -10.97
N PHE A 121 -0.05 -13.30 -10.63
CA PHE A 121 -0.22 -12.25 -11.61
C PHE A 121 0.97 -12.21 -12.60
N GLY A 122 0.67 -12.32 -13.89
CA GLY A 122 1.64 -12.36 -14.98
C GLY A 122 2.29 -13.73 -15.22
N GLU A 123 1.87 -14.80 -14.52
CA GLU A 123 2.42 -16.14 -14.71
C GLU A 123 1.99 -16.75 -16.05
N PHE A 124 0.70 -16.66 -16.39
CA PHE A 124 0.14 -17.27 -17.59
C PHE A 124 0.06 -16.29 -18.76
N ASN A 125 0.25 -14.99 -18.50
CA ASN A 125 0.23 -13.98 -19.53
C ASN A 125 1.35 -12.95 -19.34
N ASN A 126 2.19 -12.81 -20.35
CA ASN A 126 3.27 -11.83 -20.35
C ASN A 126 2.77 -10.44 -20.79
N ARG A 127 1.64 -9.98 -20.23
CA ARG A 127 1.01 -8.72 -20.66
C ARG A 127 1.78 -7.53 -20.09
N PRO A 128 2.15 -6.54 -20.92
CA PRO A 128 2.81 -5.34 -20.43
C PRO A 128 1.85 -4.46 -19.62
N ILE A 129 2.36 -3.85 -18.56
CA ILE A 129 1.64 -2.83 -17.80
C ILE A 129 2.16 -1.45 -18.22
N ASN A 130 1.34 -0.70 -18.96
CA ASN A 130 1.71 0.62 -19.48
C ASN A 130 0.71 1.73 -19.11
N LYS A 131 -0.25 1.44 -18.23
CA LYS A 131 -1.25 2.40 -17.76
C LYS A 131 -1.46 2.29 -16.26
N LEU A 132 -0.42 2.62 -15.50
CA LEU A 132 -0.54 2.79 -14.05
C LEU A 132 -1.15 4.17 -13.74
N PRO A 133 -2.16 4.25 -12.85
CA PRO A 133 -2.66 5.52 -12.37
C PRO A 133 -1.55 6.40 -11.76
N PRO A 134 -1.53 7.71 -12.07
CA PRO A 134 -0.44 8.59 -11.66
C PRO A 134 -0.35 8.78 -10.14
N ALA A 135 -1.40 8.47 -9.39
CA ALA A 135 -1.41 8.58 -7.93
C ALA A 135 -0.63 7.46 -7.21
N ILE A 136 -0.21 6.40 -7.91
CA ILE A 136 0.51 5.28 -7.30
C ILE A 136 1.87 5.75 -6.78
N THR A 137 2.10 5.51 -5.50
CA THR A 137 3.36 5.77 -4.80
C THR A 137 4.03 4.47 -4.34
N HIS A 138 3.22 3.45 -4.01
CA HIS A 138 3.69 2.14 -3.57
C HIS A 138 3.17 1.07 -4.52
N LEU A 139 4.09 0.31 -5.12
CA LEU A 139 3.79 -0.71 -6.11
C LEU A 139 4.49 -2.03 -5.74
N THR A 140 3.70 -3.09 -5.61
CA THR A 140 4.21 -4.44 -5.30
C THR A 140 3.70 -5.44 -6.33
N PHE A 141 4.61 -6.16 -6.96
CA PHE A 141 4.30 -7.20 -7.92
C PHE A 141 4.23 -8.59 -7.30
N GLY A 142 3.43 -9.45 -7.93
CA GLY A 142 3.30 -10.87 -7.60
C GLY A 142 4.58 -11.66 -7.82
N ARG A 143 4.69 -12.83 -7.16
CA ARG A 143 5.88 -13.70 -7.20
C ARG A 143 6.32 -14.03 -8.63
N TYR A 144 5.36 -14.33 -9.51
CA TYR A 144 5.62 -14.81 -10.87
C TYR A 144 5.68 -13.71 -11.94
N PHE A 145 5.49 -12.44 -11.54
CA PHE A 145 5.50 -11.34 -12.49
C PHE A 145 6.86 -11.19 -13.17
N ASN A 146 6.88 -11.35 -14.50
CA ASN A 146 8.07 -11.15 -15.33
C ASN A 146 7.71 -10.50 -16.67
N SER A 147 6.89 -9.44 -16.65
CA SER A 147 6.46 -8.70 -17.83
C SER A 147 7.03 -7.27 -17.86
N PRO A 148 7.09 -6.62 -19.04
CA PRO A 148 7.45 -5.20 -19.12
C PRO A 148 6.47 -4.32 -18.33
N VAL A 149 7.00 -3.31 -17.65
CA VAL A 149 6.21 -2.30 -16.92
C VAL A 149 6.77 -0.91 -17.19
N GLU A 150 5.89 0.04 -17.50
CA GLU A 150 6.22 1.46 -17.58
C GLU A 150 5.94 2.13 -16.22
N LEU A 151 6.99 2.62 -15.58
CA LEU A 151 6.92 3.34 -14.31
C LEU A 151 6.75 4.84 -14.54
N HIS A 152 6.12 5.54 -13.60
CA HIS A 152 6.01 7.00 -13.60
C HIS A 152 6.69 7.63 -12.38
N HIS A 153 6.95 8.95 -12.44
CA HIS A 153 7.77 9.71 -11.48
C HIS A 153 7.14 9.95 -10.09
N ASN A 154 6.07 9.24 -9.74
CA ASN A 154 5.45 9.33 -8.41
C ASN A 154 5.69 8.07 -7.56
N ILE A 155 6.19 6.98 -8.16
CA ILE A 155 6.47 5.73 -7.45
C ILE A 155 7.71 5.93 -6.58
N THR A 156 7.54 5.78 -5.27
CA THR A 156 8.61 5.91 -4.27
C THR A 156 9.03 4.57 -3.70
N HIS A 157 8.11 3.60 -3.65
CA HIS A 157 8.35 2.25 -3.15
C HIS A 157 7.97 1.23 -4.23
N LEU A 158 8.94 0.41 -4.63
CA LEU A 158 8.78 -0.57 -5.68
C LEU A 158 9.29 -1.93 -5.21
N THR A 159 8.44 -2.95 -5.32
CA THR A 159 8.78 -4.34 -4.96
C THR A 159 8.48 -5.27 -6.11
N PHE A 160 9.50 -5.98 -6.58
CA PHE A 160 9.36 -7.06 -7.57
C PHE A 160 9.24 -8.43 -6.93
N GLY A 161 8.51 -9.32 -7.61
CA GLY A 161 8.41 -10.72 -7.24
C GLY A 161 9.67 -11.51 -7.56
N ALA A 162 9.73 -12.74 -7.05
CA ALA A 162 10.90 -13.62 -7.17
C ALA A 162 11.34 -13.85 -8.63
N CYS A 163 10.39 -13.94 -9.56
CA CYS A 163 10.64 -14.32 -10.95
C CYS A 163 11.01 -13.16 -11.88
N PHE A 164 11.01 -11.91 -11.40
CA PHE A 164 11.28 -10.75 -12.24
C PHE A 164 12.76 -10.71 -12.65
N ASP A 165 13.02 -10.79 -13.96
CA ASP A 165 14.37 -10.77 -14.53
C ASP A 165 14.42 -10.00 -15.85
N ARG A 166 14.02 -8.73 -15.82
CA ARG A 166 14.05 -7.83 -16.98
C ARG A 166 14.78 -6.54 -16.66
N LEU A 167 15.44 -5.98 -17.67
CA LEU A 167 15.99 -4.63 -17.55
C LEU A 167 14.82 -3.65 -17.39
N ILE A 168 14.93 -2.76 -16.41
CA ILE A 168 13.90 -1.78 -16.09
C ILE A 168 14.52 -0.40 -15.90
N GLU A 169 13.86 0.59 -16.47
CA GLU A 169 14.20 2.00 -16.27
C GLU A 169 13.55 2.49 -14.96
N LEU A 170 14.38 2.66 -13.93
CA LEU A 170 13.94 3.20 -12.65
C LEU A 170 13.76 4.72 -12.73
N THR A 171 12.69 5.24 -12.14
CA THR A 171 12.44 6.68 -12.06
C THR A 171 13.20 7.32 -10.90
N SER A 172 13.52 8.60 -11.02
CA SER A 172 14.26 9.37 -10.01
C SER A 172 13.51 9.56 -8.68
N SER A 173 12.26 9.12 -8.55
CA SER A 173 11.46 9.20 -7.32
C SER A 173 11.62 7.98 -6.39
N ILE A 174 12.17 6.87 -6.89
CA ILE A 174 12.24 5.61 -6.16
C ILE A 174 13.25 5.71 -5.02
N THR A 175 12.75 5.60 -3.79
CA THR A 175 13.55 5.63 -2.56
C THR A 175 13.72 4.25 -1.94
N HIS A 176 12.78 3.34 -2.16
CA HIS A 176 12.79 1.98 -1.64
C HIS A 176 12.58 1.00 -2.79
N LEU A 177 13.54 0.10 -2.99
CA LEU A 177 13.51 -0.91 -4.05
C LEU A 177 13.73 -2.29 -3.46
N THR A 178 12.86 -3.23 -3.81
CA THR A 178 13.07 -4.66 -3.57
C THR A 178 13.16 -5.38 -4.91
N LEU A 179 14.31 -5.97 -5.20
CA LEU A 179 14.54 -6.77 -6.39
C LEU A 179 14.18 -8.23 -6.15
N GLY A 180 13.74 -8.89 -7.22
CA GLY A 180 13.39 -10.30 -7.22
C GLY A 180 14.57 -11.24 -6.96
N LEU A 181 14.25 -12.47 -6.60
CA LEU A 181 15.22 -13.54 -6.33
C LEU A 181 16.09 -13.86 -7.54
N TRP A 182 15.49 -13.87 -8.73
CA TRP A 182 16.16 -14.22 -9.99
C TRP A 182 16.60 -12.99 -10.79
N PHE A 183 16.56 -11.80 -10.20
CA PHE A 183 16.93 -10.58 -10.90
C PHE A 183 18.43 -10.57 -11.23
N ASP A 184 18.73 -10.62 -12.53
CA ASP A 184 20.07 -10.75 -13.06
C ASP A 184 20.29 -9.82 -14.24
N LYS A 185 20.28 -8.52 -13.96
CA LYS A 185 20.54 -7.48 -14.96
C LYS A 185 21.66 -6.58 -14.46
N PRO A 186 22.92 -6.87 -14.86
CA PRO A 186 24.07 -6.12 -14.36
C PRO A 186 23.98 -4.65 -14.77
N ASP A 187 23.32 -4.32 -15.88
CA ASP A 187 23.22 -2.96 -16.43
C ASP A 187 22.14 -2.08 -15.77
N ILE A 188 21.49 -2.53 -14.69
CA ILE A 188 20.55 -1.69 -13.95
C ILE A 188 21.24 -0.41 -13.46
N VAL A 189 20.53 0.71 -13.60
CA VAL A 189 20.94 2.02 -13.11
C VAL A 189 20.05 2.38 -11.93
N PHE A 190 20.66 2.59 -10.77
CA PHE A 190 19.93 2.99 -9.56
C PHE A 190 19.73 4.50 -9.52
N PRO A 191 18.55 4.99 -9.11
CA PRO A 191 18.31 6.42 -8.95
C PRO A 191 19.07 6.97 -7.75
N GLN A 192 19.48 8.24 -7.82
CA GLN A 192 20.20 8.91 -6.72
C GLN A 192 19.37 9.07 -5.45
N SER A 193 18.04 9.02 -5.57
CA SER A 193 17.09 9.09 -4.45
C SER A 193 16.94 7.76 -3.71
N LEU A 194 17.55 6.68 -4.18
CA LEU A 194 17.48 5.39 -3.53
C LEU A 194 18.09 5.49 -2.12
N THR A 195 17.33 5.04 -1.13
CA THR A 195 17.73 5.01 0.29
C THR A 195 17.75 3.60 0.84
N HIS A 196 16.90 2.72 0.31
CA HIS A 196 16.78 1.33 0.76
C HIS A 196 16.76 0.39 -0.44
N LEU A 197 17.64 -0.59 -0.43
CA LEU A 197 17.67 -1.69 -1.39
C LEU A 197 17.56 -3.02 -0.67
N ILE A 198 16.62 -3.85 -1.11
CA ILE A 198 16.50 -5.25 -0.71
C ILE A 198 16.75 -6.14 -1.93
N TYR A 199 17.63 -7.12 -1.78
CA TYR A 199 17.84 -8.19 -2.75
C TYR A 199 18.15 -9.52 -2.06
N PHE A 200 18.05 -10.61 -2.80
CA PHE A 200 18.23 -11.96 -2.28
C PHE A 200 19.58 -12.56 -2.71
N GLU A 201 20.18 -13.36 -1.82
CA GLU A 201 21.40 -14.11 -2.11
C GLU A 201 21.13 -15.29 -3.04
N GLY A 202 21.91 -15.39 -4.12
CA GLY A 202 21.82 -16.53 -5.03
C GLY A 202 23.07 -16.78 -5.87
N PHE A 203 23.80 -15.74 -6.31
CA PHE A 203 25.01 -15.89 -7.15
C PHE A 203 25.96 -14.67 -7.00
N ASP A 204 27.16 -14.74 -7.59
CA ASP A 204 28.36 -13.84 -7.51
C ASP A 204 28.16 -12.31 -7.66
N LYS A 205 26.94 -11.79 -7.70
CA LYS A 205 26.56 -10.43 -8.13
C LYS A 205 26.41 -9.42 -7.00
N VAL A 206 26.51 -9.87 -5.75
CA VAL A 206 26.54 -9.01 -4.55
C VAL A 206 27.58 -7.90 -4.69
N LYS A 207 28.77 -8.24 -5.21
CA LYS A 207 29.85 -7.26 -5.45
C LYS A 207 29.46 -6.24 -6.53
N THR A 208 28.79 -6.69 -7.59
CA THR A 208 28.39 -5.85 -8.72
C THR A 208 27.36 -4.79 -8.31
N PHE A 209 26.36 -5.14 -7.51
CA PHE A 209 25.37 -4.17 -7.03
C PHE A 209 26.00 -3.13 -6.11
N ASN A 210 26.80 -3.57 -5.14
CA ASN A 210 27.41 -2.67 -4.17
C ASN A 210 28.31 -1.62 -4.84
N GLN A 211 28.95 -1.92 -5.98
CA GLN A 211 29.75 -0.94 -6.74
C GLN A 211 28.92 0.14 -7.44
N LYS A 212 27.62 -0.08 -7.66
CA LYS A 212 26.74 0.83 -8.41
C LYS A 212 25.88 1.73 -7.52
N ILE A 213 25.97 1.58 -6.21
CA ILE A 213 25.06 2.20 -5.25
C ILE A 213 25.87 3.18 -4.38
N SER A 214 25.24 4.29 -4.00
CA SER A 214 25.82 5.27 -3.08
C SER A 214 26.02 4.69 -1.67
N ASP A 215 27.07 5.10 -0.97
CA ASP A 215 27.43 4.60 0.37
C ASP A 215 26.33 4.80 1.43
N ASN A 216 25.42 5.75 1.20
CA ASN A 216 24.34 6.09 2.13
C ASN A 216 23.09 5.19 2.00
N VAL A 217 23.09 4.22 1.08
CA VAL A 217 21.94 3.34 0.87
C VAL A 217 21.97 2.19 1.86
N ILE A 218 20.86 2.01 2.58
CA ILE A 218 20.64 0.85 3.45
C ILE A 218 20.40 -0.37 2.57
N ILE A 219 21.34 -1.30 2.60
CA ILE A 219 21.27 -2.55 1.84
C ILE A 219 20.87 -3.68 2.77
N ILE A 220 19.70 -4.27 2.54
CA ILE A 220 19.23 -5.45 3.26
C ILE A 220 19.36 -6.67 2.36
N LYS A 221 20.22 -7.59 2.79
CA LYS A 221 20.47 -8.84 2.11
C LYS A 221 19.62 -9.94 2.74
N LYS A 222 18.81 -10.63 1.94
CA LYS A 222 18.01 -11.78 2.41
C LYS A 222 18.57 -13.08 1.88
N SER A 223 18.81 -14.06 2.76
CA SER A 223 19.24 -15.40 2.35
C SER A 223 18.02 -16.27 2.01
N ILE A 224 18.20 -17.20 1.08
CA ILE A 224 17.22 -18.26 0.79
C ILE A 224 17.44 -19.34 1.86
N ILE A 225 16.55 -19.43 2.83
CA ILE A 225 16.50 -20.57 3.76
C ILE A 225 15.59 -21.64 3.16
#